data_AF-N8RKA7-F1
#
_entry.id   AF-N8RKA7-F1
#
_cell.length_a   1.000
_cell.length_b   1.000
_cell.length_c   1.000
_cell.angle_alpha   90.00
_cell.angle_beta   90.00
_cell.angle_gamma   90.00
#
_symmetry.space_group_name_H-M   'P 1'
#
loop_
_entity.id
_entity.type
_entity.pdbx_description
1 polymer ?
#
loop_
_entity_poly.entity_id
_entity_poly.type
_entity_poly.pdbx_seq_one_letter_code
_entity_poly.pdbx_strand_id
1 'polypeptide(L)'
;MLQHSIEHKQIKFKYVLMDTWYATKDIMLYIDNLQKIYYCPLKSNRKVDDSKGVNPYKAVNELTWTDQEQQNGKLIKIHAFPKDYKVQLFRVVVNENCTD
;
A
#
# COMPACT_ATOMS: atom_id res chain seq x y z
N MET A 1 -10.75 -16.69 -2.95
CA MET A 1 -11.04 -16.42 -1.52
C MET A 1 -11.84 -15.14 -1.33
N LEU A 2 -11.31 -13.95 -1.67
CA LEU A 2 -12.03 -12.68 -1.54
C LEU A 2 -13.36 -12.64 -2.32
N GLN A 3 -13.33 -13.02 -3.60
CA GLN A 3 -14.52 -13.04 -4.45
C GLN A 3 -15.62 -13.95 -3.87
N HIS A 4 -15.25 -15.15 -3.42
CA HIS A 4 -16.20 -16.07 -2.79
C HIS A 4 -16.81 -15.51 -1.51
N SER A 5 -16.04 -14.79 -0.69
CA SER A 5 -16.56 -14.11 0.50
C SER A 5 -17.60 -13.03 0.17
N ILE A 6 -17.48 -12.41 -1.01
CA ILE A 6 -18.41 -11.37 -1.49
C ILE A 6 -19.62 -12.03 -2.14
N GLU A 7 -19.41 -12.81 -3.19
CA GLU A 7 -20.49 -13.30 -4.07
C GLU A 7 -21.31 -14.42 -3.46
N HIS A 8 -20.67 -15.35 -2.75
CA HIS A 8 -21.37 -16.51 -2.19
C HIS A 8 -21.72 -16.33 -0.72
N LYS A 9 -20.76 -15.88 0.08
CA LYS A 9 -20.97 -15.72 1.53
C LYS A 9 -21.63 -14.38 1.89
N GLN A 10 -21.64 -13.41 0.98
CA GLN A 10 -22.26 -12.08 1.19
C GLN A 10 -21.80 -11.41 2.49
N ILE A 11 -20.53 -11.59 2.85
CA ILE A 11 -19.97 -11.05 4.09
C ILE A 11 -19.84 -9.54 3.94
N LYS A 12 -20.36 -8.80 4.92
CA LYS A 12 -20.21 -7.35 4.98
C LYS A 12 -18.86 -6.99 5.61
N PHE A 13 -17.98 -6.39 4.81
CA PHE A 13 -16.68 -5.89 5.27
C PHE A 13 -16.22 -4.72 4.41
N LYS A 14 -15.45 -3.81 5.04
CA LYS A 14 -14.90 -2.61 4.41
C LYS A 14 -13.40 -2.72 4.13
N TYR A 15 -12.69 -3.44 4.98
CA TYR A 15 -11.22 -3.51 4.97
C TYR A 15 -10.73 -4.90 4.56
N VAL A 16 -9.66 -4.94 3.77
CA VAL A 16 -8.96 -6.17 3.38
C VAL A 16 -7.52 -6.08 3.88
N LEU A 17 -7.16 -6.91 4.85
CA LEU A 17 -5.78 -7.07 5.28
C LEU A 17 -5.17 -8.20 4.46
N MET A 18 -4.03 -7.94 3.84
CA MET A 18 -3.31 -8.95 3.06
C MET A 18 -1.81 -8.87 3.31
N ASP A 19 -1.13 -9.99 3.18
CA ASP A 19 0.31 -10.06 3.34
C ASP A 19 1.07 -9.46 2.14
N THR A 20 2.39 -9.40 2.27
CA THR A 20 3.32 -8.87 1.26
C THR A 20 3.33 -9.68 -0.05
N TRP A 21 2.94 -10.97 -0.03
CA TRP A 21 2.85 -11.79 -1.24
C TRP A 21 1.69 -11.38 -2.12
N TYR A 22 0.58 -10.92 -1.53
CA TYR A 22 -0.59 -10.46 -2.26
C TYR A 22 -0.55 -8.96 -2.65
N ALA A 23 0.49 -8.22 -2.26
CA ALA A 23 0.72 -6.81 -2.59
C ALA A 23 1.11 -6.59 -4.08
N THR A 24 0.35 -7.20 -4.99
CA THR A 24 0.49 -7.10 -6.44
C THR A 24 -0.44 -6.01 -6.98
N LYS A 25 -0.08 -5.44 -8.13
CA LYS A 25 -0.88 -4.38 -8.77
C LYS A 25 -2.32 -4.84 -9.01
N ASP A 26 -2.48 -6.02 -9.60
CA ASP A 26 -3.78 -6.48 -10.06
C ASP A 26 -4.72 -6.76 -8.88
N ILE A 27 -4.21 -7.31 -7.78
CA ILE A 27 -5.00 -7.53 -6.55
C ILE A 27 -5.38 -6.20 -5.90
N MET A 28 -4.44 -5.26 -5.76
CA MET A 28 -4.70 -3.95 -5.15
C MET A 28 -5.76 -3.17 -5.93
N LEU A 29 -5.64 -3.12 -7.26
CA LEU A 29 -6.62 -2.46 -8.13
C LEU A 29 -7.97 -3.19 -8.13
N TYR A 30 -7.97 -4.52 -8.06
CA TYR A 30 -9.21 -5.29 -7.95
C TYR A 30 -9.97 -4.96 -6.66
N ILE A 31 -9.28 -4.91 -5.51
CA ILE A 31 -9.91 -4.56 -4.23
C ILE A 31 -10.45 -3.12 -4.25
N ASP A 32 -9.71 -2.20 -4.84
CA ASP A 32 -10.16 -0.81 -4.99
C ASP A 32 -11.38 -0.68 -5.91
N ASN A 33 -11.42 -1.41 -7.03
CA ASN A 33 -12.59 -1.47 -7.90
C ASN A 33 -13.85 -2.01 -7.20
N LEU A 34 -13.68 -2.84 -6.16
CA LEU A 34 -14.77 -3.29 -5.29
C LEU A 34 -15.19 -2.25 -4.23
N GLN A 35 -14.62 -1.03 -4.30
CA GLN A 35 -14.83 0.07 -3.34
C GLN A 35 -14.46 -0.32 -1.91
N LYS A 36 -13.38 -1.10 -1.75
CA LYS A 36 -12.87 -1.54 -0.45
C LYS A 36 -11.48 -0.96 -0.19
N ILE A 37 -11.14 -0.81 1.09
CA ILE A 37 -9.83 -0.32 1.51
C ILE A 37 -8.95 -1.52 1.81
N TYR A 38 -7.70 -1.52 1.32
CA TYR A 38 -6.73 -2.54 1.66
C TYR A 38 -5.58 -2.00 2.50
N TYR A 39 -5.03 -2.88 3.34
CA TYR A 39 -3.73 -2.69 3.98
C TYR A 39 -2.85 -3.89 3.67
N CYS A 40 -1.63 -3.60 3.19
CA CYS A 40 -0.64 -4.63 2.91
C CYS A 40 0.77 -4.10 3.17
N PRO A 41 1.69 -4.90 3.72
CA PRO A 41 3.08 -4.52 3.78
C PRO A 41 3.66 -4.43 2.36
N LEU A 42 4.44 -3.38 2.11
CA LEU A 42 5.10 -3.17 0.83
C LEU A 42 6.57 -3.56 0.93
N LYS A 43 7.10 -4.34 -0.02
CA LYS A 43 8.52 -4.71 -0.03
C LYS A 43 9.40 -3.46 -0.13
N SER A 44 10.51 -3.46 0.59
CA SER A 44 11.49 -2.36 0.62
C SER A 44 12.04 -2.01 -0.76
N ASN A 45 12.24 -3.01 -1.62
CA ASN A 45 12.74 -2.84 -2.98
C ASN A 45 11.65 -2.50 -4.02
N ARG A 46 10.39 -2.31 -3.61
CA ARG A 46 9.32 -1.93 -4.52
C ARG A 46 9.62 -0.54 -5.11
N LYS A 47 9.55 -0.41 -6.43
CA LYS A 47 9.75 0.87 -7.11
C LYS A 47 8.52 1.78 -6.96
N VAL A 48 8.74 3.00 -6.49
CA VAL A 48 7.71 4.00 -6.20
C VAL A 48 8.19 5.40 -6.58
N ASP A 49 7.25 6.31 -6.82
CA ASP A 49 7.47 7.74 -7.08
C ASP A 49 6.68 8.57 -6.05
N ASP A 50 7.39 9.41 -5.30
CA ASP A 50 6.85 10.36 -4.32
C ASP A 50 6.91 11.82 -4.80
N SER A 51 7.36 12.05 -6.04
CA SER A 51 7.63 13.38 -6.59
C SER A 51 6.56 13.89 -7.56
N LYS A 52 5.49 13.11 -7.76
CA LYS A 52 4.41 13.40 -8.74
C LYS A 52 4.92 13.44 -10.19
N GLY A 53 5.85 12.54 -10.54
CA GLY A 53 6.37 12.38 -11.90
C GLY A 53 7.57 13.27 -12.24
N VAL A 54 8.14 13.99 -11.26
CA VAL A 54 9.32 14.84 -11.47
C VAL A 54 10.61 14.02 -11.48
N ASN A 55 10.72 13.06 -10.57
CA ASN A 55 11.87 12.20 -10.38
C ASN A 55 11.59 10.77 -10.88
N PRO A 56 12.63 10.01 -11.27
CA PRO A 56 12.50 8.59 -11.56
C PRO A 56 11.98 7.79 -10.35
N TYR A 57 11.38 6.63 -10.63
CA TYR A 57 11.00 5.69 -9.58
C TYR A 57 12.22 5.20 -8.81
N LYS A 58 12.12 5.19 -7.49
CA LYS A 58 13.14 4.72 -6.54
C LYS A 58 12.57 3.66 -5.62
N ALA A 59 13.42 2.93 -4.89
CA ALA A 59 12.94 1.90 -3.98
C ALA A 59 12.27 2.52 -2.73
N VAL A 60 11.35 1.80 -2.09
CA VAL A 60 10.66 2.27 -0.87
C VAL A 60 11.64 2.59 0.26
N ASN A 61 12.71 1.80 0.42
CA ASN A 61 13.74 2.06 1.42
C ASN A 61 14.61 3.29 1.13
N GLU A 62 14.56 3.86 -0.07
CA GLU A 62 15.29 5.07 -0.46
C GLU A 62 14.43 6.33 -0.27
N LEU A 63 13.19 6.19 0.21
CA LEU A 63 12.32 7.33 0.49
C LEU A 63 12.80 8.09 1.73
N THR A 64 12.94 9.41 1.58
CA THR A 64 13.17 10.35 2.69
C THR A 64 11.84 10.81 3.28
N TRP A 65 11.68 10.82 4.60
CA TRP A 65 10.40 11.17 5.23
C TRP A 65 10.52 12.48 5.99
N THR A 66 9.53 13.35 5.82
CA THR A 66 9.30 14.50 6.71
C THR A 66 8.50 14.08 7.94
N ASP A 67 8.51 14.88 9.01
CA ASP A 67 7.72 14.62 10.22
C ASP A 67 6.21 14.51 9.93
N GLN A 68 5.71 15.35 9.01
CA GLN A 68 4.32 15.31 8.58
C GLN A 68 3.98 14.00 7.87
N GLU A 69 4.87 13.52 6.99
CA GLU A 69 4.68 12.25 6.28
C GLU A 69 4.82 11.05 7.22
N GLN A 70 5.66 11.14 8.24
CA GLN A 70 5.80 10.10 9.26
C GLN A 70 4.50 9.93 10.05
N GLN A 71 3.77 11.03 10.32
CA GLN A 71 2.49 11.00 11.05
C GLN A 71 1.29 10.63 10.17
N ASN A 72 1.23 11.15 8.94
CA ASN A 72 0.02 11.05 8.09
C ASN A 72 0.17 10.04 6.95
N GLY A 73 1.36 9.48 6.77
CA GLY A 73 1.75 8.73 5.60
C GLY A 73 2.21 9.63 4.45
N LYS A 74 2.83 8.99 3.46
CA LYS A 74 3.33 9.60 2.24
C LYS A 74 2.50 9.15 1.04
N LEU A 75 2.05 10.10 0.22
CA LEU A 75 1.37 9.78 -1.02
C LEU A 75 2.38 9.36 -2.09
N ILE A 76 2.28 8.13 -2.58
CA ILE A 76 3.19 7.57 -3.58
C ILE A 76 2.45 6.99 -4.77
N LYS A 77 3.13 6.91 -5.92
CA LYS A 77 2.71 6.11 -7.06
C LYS A 77 3.58 4.87 -7.14
N ILE A 78 2.97 3.69 -7.12
CA ILE A 78 3.70 2.42 -7.29
C ILE A 78 4.00 2.23 -8.79
N HIS A 79 5.20 1.76 -9.11
CA HIS A 79 5.57 1.46 -10.49
C HIS A 79 4.58 0.50 -11.17
N ALA A 80 4.31 0.75 -12.45
CA ALA A 80 3.33 0.03 -13.29
C ALA A 80 1.85 0.20 -12.90
N PHE A 81 1.53 1.01 -11.90
CA PHE A 81 0.13 1.40 -11.64
C PHE A 81 -0.40 2.28 -12.78
N PRO A 82 -1.69 2.14 -13.14
CA PRO A 82 -2.27 2.88 -14.26
C PRO A 82 -2.42 4.36 -13.92
N LYS A 83 -2.36 5.21 -14.96
CA LYS A 83 -2.61 6.66 -14.88
C LYS A 83 -1.81 7.32 -13.74
N ASP A 84 -2.44 8.19 -12.96
CA ASP A 84 -1.87 8.80 -11.75
C ASP A 84 -2.43 8.17 -10.47
N TYR A 85 -2.65 6.85 -10.49
CA TYR A 85 -3.15 6.13 -9.34
C TYR A 85 -2.11 6.13 -8.21
N LYS A 86 -2.45 6.78 -7.10
CA LYS A 86 -1.59 6.94 -5.94
C LYS A 86 -2.18 6.22 -4.73
N VAL A 87 -1.30 5.79 -3.83
CA VAL A 87 -1.64 5.13 -2.57
C VAL A 87 -0.94 5.84 -1.42
N GLN A 88 -1.51 5.71 -0.23
CA GLN A 88 -0.90 6.21 1.00
C GLN A 88 0.04 5.14 1.57
N LEU A 89 1.34 5.44 1.64
CA LEU A 89 2.35 4.60 2.28
C LEU A 89 2.55 5.06 3.72
N PHE A 90 2.56 4.10 4.66
CA PHE A 90 2.84 4.35 6.07
C PHE A 90 4.13 3.64 6.47
N ARG A 91 4.89 4.25 7.39
CA ARG A 91 6.08 3.65 7.98
C ARG A 91 5.84 3.36 9.45
N VAL A 92 5.78 2.07 9.79
CA VAL A 92 5.74 1.61 11.18
C VAL A 92 7.18 1.35 11.62
N VAL A 93 7.66 2.13 12.58
CA VAL A 93 8.99 1.92 13.18
C VAL A 93 8.78 1.13 14.47
N VAL A 94 9.35 -0.08 14.53
CA VAL A 94 9.38 -0.87 15.76
C VAL A 94 10.65 -0.47 16.50
N ASN A 95 10.50 -0.07 17.76
CA ASN A 95 11.64 0.22 18.63
C ASN A 95 12.14 -1.11 19.21
N GLU A 96 13.43 -1.40 19.12
CA GLU A 96 14.03 -2.68 19.55
C GLU A 96 13.94 -2.90 21.08
N ASN A 97 13.55 -1.88 21.84
CA ASN A 97 13.52 -1.88 23.30
C ASN A 97 12.15 -2.24 23.94
N CYS A 98 11.14 -2.62 23.15
CA CYS A 98 9.91 -3.18 23.72
C CYS A 98 10.05 -4.71 23.86
N THR A 99 10.63 -5.14 24.98
CA THR A 99 10.41 -6.49 25.52
C THR A 99 9.02 -6.53 26.15
N ASP A 100 8.11 -7.30 25.55
CA ASP A 100 6.95 -7.88 26.26
C ASP A 100 7.41 -8.93 27.28
#